data_AF-A0A9D4F6T9-F1
#
_entry.id   AF-A0A9D4F6T9-F1
#
_cell.length_a   1.000
_cell.length_b   1.000
_cell.length_c   1.000
_cell.angle_alpha   90.00
_cell.angle_beta   90.00
_cell.angle_gamma   90.00
#
_symmetry.space_group_name_H-M   'P 1'
#
loop_
_entity.id
_entity.type
_entity.pdbx_description
1 polymer ?
#
loop_
_entity_poly.entity_id
_entity_poly.type
_entity_poly.pdbx_seq_one_letter_code
_entity_poly.pdbx_strand_id
1 'polypeptide(L)' 'MYNMETAWQHIDSFSSTNVAMLEKHLLCDVTLVAKNSTDPIKCHKFVLVSCSTVLEAMFCGPLAETNDVINI' A
#
# COMPACT_ATOMS: atom_id res chain seq x y z
N MET A 1 -5.42 3.09 -30.39
CA MET A 1 -6.37 2.16 -29.72
C MET A 1 -6.33 2.47 -28.23
N TYR A 2 -7.47 2.77 -27.62
CA TYR A 2 -7.57 3.01 -26.18
C TYR A 2 -7.50 1.66 -25.46
N ASN A 3 -6.51 1.44 -24.59
CA ASN A 3 -6.42 0.20 -23.81
C ASN A 3 -7.33 0.33 -22.58
N MET A 4 -8.43 -0.42 -22.57
CA MET A 4 -9.40 -0.42 -21.48
C MET A 4 -8.78 -0.92 -20.16
N GLU A 5 -7.73 -1.75 -20.21
CA GLU A 5 -7.05 -2.30 -19.04
C GLU A 5 -6.19 -1.29 -18.27
N THR A 6 -5.71 -0.24 -18.94
CA THR A 6 -4.89 0.84 -18.34
C THR A 6 -5.66 2.15 -18.19
N ALA A 7 -6.95 2.17 -18.52
CA ALA A 7 -7.79 3.36 -18.39
C ALA A 7 -7.78 3.95 -16.96
N TRP A 8 -7.58 3.10 -15.95
CA TRP A 8 -7.47 3.52 -14.55
C TRP A 8 -6.24 4.38 -14.25
N GLN A 9 -5.18 4.30 -15.07
CA GLN A 9 -3.97 5.14 -14.93
C GLN A 9 -4.21 6.59 -15.39
N HIS A 10 -5.33 6.82 -16.08
CA HIS A 10 -5.72 8.13 -16.59
C HIS A 10 -6.89 8.72 -15.80
N ILE A 11 -7.19 8.20 -14.59
CA ILE A 11 -8.19 8.78 -13.69
C ILE A 11 -7.68 10.14 -13.15
N ASP A 12 -8.61 11.08 -12.96
CA ASP A 12 -8.36 12.50 -12.70
C ASP A 12 -7.64 12.83 -11.38
N SER A 13 -7.41 11.86 -10.48
CA SER A 13 -6.74 12.15 -9.20
C SER A 13 -5.72 11.10 -8.76
N PHE A 14 -4.70 11.57 -8.06
CA PHE A 14 -3.66 10.74 -7.45
C PHE A 14 -4.22 9.76 -6.42
N SER A 15 -5.21 10.17 -5.61
CA SER A 15 -5.81 9.27 -4.61
C SER A 15 -6.62 8.17 -5.28
N SER A 16 -7.40 8.50 -6.32
CA SER A 16 -8.15 7.51 -7.10
C SER A 16 -7.22 6.53 -7.80
N THR A 17 -6.07 7.00 -8.27
CA THR A 17 -5.03 6.13 -8.85
C THR A 17 -4.46 5.18 -7.79
N ASN A 18 -4.13 5.66 -6.59
CA ASN A 18 -3.63 4.82 -5.49
C ASN A 18 -4.66 3.76 -5.06
N VAL A 19 -5.94 4.11 -5.03
CA VAL A 19 -7.03 3.14 -4.76
C VAL A 19 -7.11 2.08 -5.87
N ALA A 20 -7.09 2.49 -7.14
CA ALA A 20 -7.09 1.54 -8.25
C ALA A 20 -5.86 0.62 -8.24
N MET A 21 -4.69 1.15 -7.85
CA MET A 21 -3.48 0.34 -7.65
C MET A 21 -3.63 -0.66 -6.51
N LEU A 22 -4.28 -0.26 -5.41
CA LEU A 22 -4.52 -1.12 -4.25
C LEU A 22 -5.44 -2.29 -4.61
N GLU A 23 -6.58 -2.00 -5.26
CA GLU A 23 -7.57 -2.99 -5.72
C GLU A 23 -6.96 -4.00 -6.69
N LYS A 24 -6.00 -3.56 -7.52
CA LYS A 24 -5.28 -4.40 -8.48
C LYS A 24 -4.01 -5.04 -7.92
N HIS A 25 -3.67 -4.78 -6.66
CA HIS A 25 -2.43 -5.20 -6.01
C HIS A 25 -1.15 -4.79 -6.75
N LEU A 26 -1.17 -3.64 -7.43
CA LEU A 26 -0.03 -3.09 -8.14
C LEU A 26 0.88 -2.33 -7.17
N LEU A 27 2.16 -2.71 -7.16
CA LEU A 27 3.19 -2.13 -6.29
C LEU A 27 2.86 -2.18 -4.79
N CYS A 28 1.99 -3.10 -4.35
CA CYS A 28 1.83 -3.36 -2.92
C CYS A 28 3.10 -4.02 -2.39
N ASP A 29 3.89 -3.25 -1.65
CA ASP A 29 5.24 -3.57 -1.15
C ASP A 29 5.24 -3.94 0.34
N VAL A 30 4.07 -4.00 0.97
CA VAL A 30 3.89 -4.52 2.34
C VAL A 30 2.55 -5.25 2.49
N THR A 31 2.54 -6.25 3.37
CA THR A 31 1.35 -6.98 3.79
C THR A 31 1.22 -6.86 5.30
N LEU A 32 0.08 -6.33 5.76
CA LEU A 32 -0.24 -6.20 7.18
C LEU A 32 -1.10 -7.38 7.63
N VAL A 33 -0.73 -8.02 8.72
CA VAL A 33 -1.47 -9.12 9.35
C VAL A 33 -1.89 -8.66 10.73
N ALA A 34 -3.17 -8.38 10.91
CA ALA A 34 -3.68 -8.00 12.23
C ALA A 34 -3.75 -9.24 13.13
N LYS A 35 -3.34 -9.11 14.39
CA LYS A 35 -3.30 -10.23 15.36
C LYS A 35 -4.60 -11.05 15.48
N ASN A 36 -5.75 -10.42 15.23
CA ASN A 36 -7.08 -11.04 15.33
C ASN A 36 -7.78 -11.20 13.97
N SER A 37 -7.07 -11.00 12.85
CA SER A 37 -7.60 -11.20 11.49
C SER A 37 -6.87 -12.35 10.84
N THR A 38 -7.61 -13.24 10.17
CA THR A 38 -7.02 -14.25 9.29
C THR A 38 -6.61 -13.70 7.93
N ASP A 39 -7.09 -12.50 7.60
CA ASP A 39 -7.00 -11.98 6.24
C ASP A 39 -5.87 -10.94 6.16
N PRO A 40 -4.77 -11.26 5.46
CA PRO A 40 -3.66 -10.33 5.24
C PRO A 40 -4.09 -9.19 4.31
N ILE A 41 -3.66 -7.97 4.62
CA ILE A 41 -3.99 -6.77 3.84
C ILE A 41 -2.75 -6.30 3.10
N LYS A 42 -2.76 -6.39 1.77
CA LYS A 42 -1.72 -5.81 0.92
C LYS A 42 -1.88 -4.29 0.88
N CYS A 43 -0.79 -3.56 1.06
CA CYS A 43 -0.77 -2.09 1.14
C CYS A 43 0.45 -1.51 0.41
N HIS A 44 0.46 -0.18 0.28
CA HIS A 44 1.62 0.58 -0.20
C HIS A 44 2.30 1.31 0.96
N LYS A 45 3.58 1.05 1.22
CA LYS A 45 4.37 1.74 2.26
C LYS A 45 4.29 3.25 2.07
N PHE A 46 4.44 3.75 0.83
CA PHE A 46 4.32 5.18 0.52
C PHE A 46 3.01 5.82 1.02
N VAL A 47 1.86 5.18 0.78
CA VAL A 47 0.56 5.70 1.23
C VAL A 47 0.48 5.66 2.76
N LEU A 48 0.93 4.56 3.38
CA LEU A 48 0.91 4.39 4.84
C LEU A 48 1.75 5.45 5.57
N VAL A 49 3.00 5.67 5.13
CA VAL A 49 3.90 6.67 5.76
C VAL A 49 3.42 8.10 5.54
N SER A 50 2.76 8.38 4.40
CA SER A 50 2.21 9.72 4.13
C SER A 50 1.06 10.09 5.08
N CYS A 51 0.43 9.10 5.71
CA CYS A 51 -0.74 9.28 6.57
C CYS A 51 -0.49 8.97 8.06
N SER A 52 0.69 8.46 8.43
CA SER A 52 0.97 8.03 9.81
C SER A 52 2.45 8.09 10.14
N THR A 53 2.81 8.91 11.14
CA THR A 53 4.17 9.00 11.67
C THR A 53 4.63 7.73 12.38
N VAL A 54 3.70 6.93 12.91
CA VAL A 54 4.02 5.60 13.47
C VAL A 54 4.49 4.67 12.36
N LEU A 55 3.79 4.67 11.23
CA LEU A 55 4.15 3.83 10.08
C LEU A 55 5.39 4.37 9.38
N GLU A 56 5.61 5.69 9.36
CA GLU A 56 6.88 6.29 8.93
C GLU A 56 8.04 5.77 9.77
N ALA A 57 7.95 5.85 11.11
CA ALA A 57 9.01 5.34 11.98
C ALA A 57 9.21 3.81 11.79
N MET A 58 8.13 3.07 11.58
CA MET A 58 8.15 1.62 11.36
C MET A 58 8.85 1.23 10.04
N PHE A 59 8.66 2.00 8.95
CA PHE A 59 9.18 1.64 7.63
C PHE A 59 10.44 2.39 7.20
N CYS A 60 10.68 3.57 7.77
CA CYS A 60 11.76 4.48 7.38
C CYS A 60 12.69 4.84 8.54
N GLY A 61 12.40 4.38 9.76
CA GLY A 61 13.17 4.71 10.96
C GLY A 61 14.51 3.95 11.08
N PRO A 62 15.31 4.28 12.11
CA PRO A 62 16.61 3.63 12.34
C PRO A 62 16.50 2.13 12.69
N LEU A 63 15.33 1.68 13.14
CA LEU A 63 14.99 0.29 13.39
C LEU A 63 13.83 -0.15 12.48
N ALA A 64 13.86 0.28 11.22
CA ALA A 64 12.81 -0.04 10.26
C ALA A 64 12.63 -1.55 10.09
N GLU A 65 11.37 -1.97 9.97
CA GLU A 65 11.01 -3.33 9.64
C GLU A 65 11.53 -3.69 8.25
N THR A 66 12.21 -4.83 8.15
CA THR A 66 12.83 -5.29 6.91
C THR A 66 12.00 -6.35 6.19
N ASN A 67 10.98 -6.89 6.86
CA ASN A 67 10.08 -7.88 6.28
C ASN A 67 8.96 -7.20 5.49
N ASP A 68 8.54 -7.83 4.40
CA ASP A 68 7.37 -7.35 3.64
C ASP A 68 6.04 -7.86 4.21
N VAL A 69 6.08 -8.72 5.23
CA VAL A 69 4.92 -9.15 6.02
C VAL A 69 5.09 -8.68 7.45
N ILE A 70 4.15 -7.87 7.92
CA ILE A 70 4.21 -7.17 9.20
C ILE A 70 3.01 -7.58 10.05
N ASN A 71 3.27 -7.99 11.28
CA ASN A 71 2.22 -8.28 12.25
C ASN A 71 1.88 -7.00 13.03
N ILE A 72 0.60 -6.59 13.00
CA ILE A 72 0.08 -5.41 13.68
C ILE A 72 -1.03 -5.74 14.69
#